data_AF-A0A7V9QDG3-F1
#
_entry.id   AF-A0A7V9QDG3-F1
#
_cell.length_a   1.000
_cell.length_b   1.000
_cell.length_c   1.000
_cell.angle_alpha   90.00
_cell.angle_beta   90.00
_cell.angle_gamma   90.00
#
_symmetry.space_group_name_H-M   'P 1'
#
loop_
_entity.id
_entity.type
_entity.pdbx_description
1 polymer ?
#
loop_
_entity_poly.entity_id
_entity_poly.type
_entity_poly.pdbx_seq_one_letter_code
_entity_poly.pdbx_strand_id
1 'polypeptide(L)'
;MARIDHDIDRFLCCHKGFQQGGGVLQVHVGAAQARGLDITTEAYPYIAGAAPFASPNDADWETWPGDAFEQFSLPATGEILSRESFGRYRAAGGLVVVALNTEENLRWVLASSPAVIVSFGELRDGVAHPRLAGTYARVLGHYVREEGVLTLMDALRRMTLKPAQRLEARAPAMRNKGRIRVGADADITIFDTATILDRATYAEPLRPSAGIRHVLVDGVLVVSDGQLNNDVAPGRPIRAPMQEPTR
;
A
#
# COMPACT_ATOMS: atom_id res chain seq x y z
N MET A 1 34.11 22.30 8.72
CA MET A 1 32.83 22.82 8.21
C MET A 1 32.37 21.85 7.13
N ALA A 2 31.65 20.81 7.52
CA ALA A 2 31.26 19.73 6.61
C ALA A 2 30.17 20.26 5.66
N ARG A 3 30.46 20.24 4.35
CA ARG A 3 29.45 20.43 3.31
C ARG A 3 28.54 19.21 3.36
N ILE A 4 27.28 19.42 3.71
CA ILE A 4 26.21 18.45 3.47
C ILE A 4 25.91 18.58 1.98
N ASP A 5 26.24 17.54 1.20
CA ASP A 5 25.87 17.47 -0.21
C ASP A 5 24.36 17.67 -0.36
N HIS A 6 23.97 18.62 -1.20
CA HIS A 6 22.59 18.92 -1.55
C HIS A 6 21.97 17.90 -2.52
N ASP A 7 22.61 16.75 -2.76
CA ASP A 7 22.20 15.80 -3.81
C ASP A 7 21.18 14.74 -3.33
N ILE A 8 20.66 14.84 -2.10
CA ILE A 8 19.51 14.02 -1.64
C ILE A 8 18.27 14.90 -1.49
N ASP A 9 17.87 15.57 -2.56
CA ASP A 9 16.72 16.48 -2.54
C ASP A 9 15.35 15.77 -2.45
N ARG A 10 15.31 14.43 -2.50
CA ARG A 10 14.04 13.67 -2.52
C ARG A 10 14.09 12.40 -1.67
N PHE A 11 13.46 12.43 -0.49
CA PHE A 11 13.35 11.26 0.40
C PHE A 11 11.94 10.65 0.49
N LEU A 12 11.82 9.34 0.25
CA LEU A 12 10.60 8.57 0.57
C LEU A 12 10.93 7.69 1.77
N CYS A 13 10.29 7.94 2.91
CA CYS A 13 10.27 6.96 3.99
C CYS A 13 9.30 5.84 3.58
N CYS A 14 9.67 4.57 3.78
CA CYS A 14 8.86 3.40 3.45
C CYS A 14 8.78 2.46 4.67
N HIS A 15 7.72 1.66 4.78
CA HIS A 15 7.43 0.71 5.86
C HIS A 15 7.22 1.29 7.25
N LYS A 16 7.13 2.62 7.39
CA LYS A 16 6.98 3.29 8.70
C LYS A 16 5.62 3.95 8.89
N GLY A 17 4.89 4.26 7.82
CA GLY A 17 3.57 4.89 7.92
C GLY A 17 2.47 3.99 8.49
N PHE A 18 2.67 2.67 8.43
CA PHE A 18 1.70 1.65 8.83
C PHE A 18 1.93 1.03 10.22
N GLN A 19 3.16 1.12 10.74
CA GLN A 19 3.48 0.60 12.07
C GLN A 19 2.92 1.51 13.18
N GLN A 20 2.84 1.00 14.40
CA GLN A 20 2.54 1.80 15.58
C GLN A 20 3.49 3.02 15.66
N GLY A 21 2.90 4.21 15.83
CA GLY A 21 3.63 5.49 15.78
C GLY A 21 3.81 6.10 14.38
N GLY A 22 3.35 5.43 13.31
CA GLY A 22 3.42 5.96 11.93
C GLY A 22 2.69 7.30 11.74
N GLY A 23 1.74 7.61 12.61
CA GLY A 23 1.10 8.93 12.64
C GLY A 23 2.05 10.08 13.00
N VAL A 24 2.99 9.86 13.93
CA VAL A 24 3.98 10.87 14.32
C VAL A 24 4.94 11.19 13.17
N LEU A 25 5.39 10.15 12.44
CA LEU A 25 6.19 10.33 11.23
C LEU A 25 5.47 11.22 10.21
N GLN A 26 4.17 11.00 10.04
CA GLN A 26 3.38 11.74 9.06
C GLN A 26 3.21 13.22 9.40
N VAL A 27 3.11 13.56 10.69
CA VAL A 27 3.15 14.96 11.15
C VAL A 27 4.49 15.61 10.80
N HIS A 28 5.59 14.92 11.05
CA HIS A 28 6.92 15.44 10.71
C HIS A 28 7.11 15.60 9.20
N VAL A 29 6.63 14.65 8.40
CA VAL A 29 6.64 14.76 6.93
C VAL A 29 5.79 15.95 6.47
N GLY A 30 4.59 16.13 7.01
CA GLY A 30 3.74 17.29 6.68
C GLY A 30 4.40 18.63 7.05
N ALA A 31 5.00 18.72 8.23
CA ALA A 31 5.74 19.91 8.66
C ALA A 31 6.97 20.19 7.79
N ALA A 32 7.68 19.16 7.34
CA ALA A 32 8.80 19.28 6.42
C ALA A 32 8.35 19.76 5.02
N GLN A 33 7.26 19.22 4.49
CA GLN A 33 6.67 19.67 3.23
C GLN A 33 6.22 21.13 3.29
N ALA A 34 5.63 21.56 4.42
CA ALA A 34 5.24 22.95 4.64
C ALA A 34 6.45 23.92 4.64
N ARG A 35 7.66 23.41 4.90
CA ARG A 35 8.92 24.16 4.81
C ARG A 35 9.59 24.05 3.43
N GLY A 36 8.92 23.44 2.45
CA GLY A 36 9.42 23.30 1.08
C GLY A 36 10.29 22.08 0.82
N LEU A 37 10.42 21.14 1.77
CA LEU A 37 11.20 19.92 1.57
C LEU A 37 10.41 18.90 0.74
N ASP A 38 11.04 18.33 -0.30
CA ASP A 38 10.46 17.27 -1.12
C ASP A 38 10.62 15.90 -0.44
N ILE A 39 9.92 15.72 0.68
CA ILE A 39 9.82 14.46 1.43
C ILE A 39 8.41 13.89 1.37
N THR A 40 8.29 12.57 1.34
CA THR A 40 6.99 11.94 1.53
C THR A 40 7.09 10.58 2.20
N THR A 41 5.94 9.97 2.46
CA THR A 41 5.77 8.64 3.03
C THR A 41 4.52 8.02 2.44
N GLU A 42 4.40 6.73 2.64
CA GLU A 42 3.30 5.87 2.25
C GLU A 42 2.22 5.76 3.34
N ALA A 43 0.99 5.52 2.91
CA ALA A 43 -0.10 5.06 3.77
C ALA A 43 -0.63 3.72 3.24
N TYR A 44 -0.81 2.77 4.14
CA TYR A 44 -1.42 1.47 3.86
C TYR A 44 -2.81 1.44 4.49
N PRO A 45 -3.89 1.18 3.71
CA PRO A 45 -5.26 1.27 4.20
C PRO A 45 -5.69 0.01 4.98
N TYR A 46 -4.79 -0.62 5.73
CA TYR A 46 -5.08 -1.79 6.55
C TYR A 46 -4.47 -1.60 7.94
N ILE A 47 -5.11 -2.15 8.96
CA ILE A 47 -4.69 -2.02 10.37
C ILE A 47 -3.83 -3.19 10.86
N ALA A 48 -3.81 -4.26 10.10
CA ALA A 48 -3.05 -5.47 10.41
C ALA A 48 -2.12 -5.79 9.25
N GLY A 49 -1.06 -6.53 9.56
CA GLY A 49 -0.07 -7.05 8.63
C GLY A 49 -0.12 -8.57 8.58
N ALA A 50 0.75 -9.16 7.76
CA ALA A 50 0.94 -10.60 7.70
C ALA A 50 2.44 -10.87 7.72
N ALA A 51 2.87 -11.76 8.61
CA ALA A 51 4.26 -12.12 8.80
C ALA A 51 4.42 -13.64 8.84
N PRO A 52 5.58 -14.20 8.42
CA PRO A 52 5.83 -15.63 8.59
C PRO A 52 5.86 -16.02 10.07
N PHE A 53 5.23 -17.15 10.40
CA PHE A 53 5.31 -17.75 11.74
C PHE A 53 6.75 -18.04 12.17
N ALA A 54 7.66 -18.27 11.22
CA ALA A 54 9.09 -18.52 11.44
C ALA A 54 9.94 -17.24 11.44
N SER A 55 9.33 -16.07 11.61
CA SER A 55 10.03 -14.79 11.69
C SER A 55 11.13 -14.81 12.76
N PRO A 56 12.39 -14.43 12.42
CA PRO A 56 13.50 -14.36 13.38
C PRO A 56 13.30 -13.31 14.47
N ASN A 57 12.49 -12.27 14.21
CA ASN A 57 12.19 -11.24 15.18
C ASN A 57 11.40 -11.78 16.38
N ASP A 58 10.79 -12.96 16.22
CA ASP A 58 9.92 -13.59 17.19
C ASP A 58 10.58 -14.84 17.80
N ALA A 59 11.92 -14.87 17.84
CA ALA A 59 12.68 -16.03 18.31
C ALA A 59 12.51 -16.30 19.81
N ASP A 60 12.26 -15.27 20.61
CA ASP A 60 12.11 -15.32 22.08
C ASP A 60 10.63 -15.41 22.54
N TRP A 61 9.71 -15.76 21.62
CA TRP A 61 8.27 -15.77 21.85
C TRP A 61 7.80 -16.55 23.08
N GLU A 62 8.54 -17.59 23.46
CA GLU A 62 8.27 -18.42 24.63
C GLU A 62 8.32 -17.64 25.95
N THR A 63 9.01 -16.50 25.96
CA THR A 63 9.20 -15.65 27.15
C THR A 63 8.22 -14.49 27.24
N TRP A 64 7.50 -14.19 26.15
CA TRP A 64 6.57 -13.05 26.09
C TRP A 64 5.42 -13.21 27.09
N PRO A 65 4.77 -12.14 27.56
CA PRO A 65 3.57 -12.26 28.39
C PRO A 65 2.38 -12.83 27.59
N GLY A 66 1.34 -13.31 28.28
CA GLY A 66 0.22 -14.01 27.65
C GLY A 66 -0.65 -13.14 26.74
N ASP A 67 -0.81 -11.86 27.09
CA ASP A 67 -1.54 -10.84 26.33
C ASP A 67 -0.83 -10.48 25.02
N ALA A 68 0.49 -10.69 24.92
CA ALA A 68 1.23 -10.50 23.67
C ALA A 68 0.74 -11.38 22.51
N PHE A 69 0.00 -12.46 22.80
CA PHE A 69 -0.55 -13.34 21.77
C PHE A 69 -1.87 -12.83 21.17
N GLU A 70 -2.58 -11.94 21.87
CA GLU A 70 -3.89 -11.42 21.46
C GLU A 70 -3.81 -10.54 20.20
N GLN A 71 -2.62 -10.03 19.87
CA GLN A 71 -2.38 -9.29 18.63
C GLN A 71 -2.27 -10.19 17.40
N PHE A 72 -2.17 -11.51 17.56
CA PHE A 72 -1.99 -12.44 16.47
C PHE A 72 -3.28 -13.19 16.15
N SER A 73 -3.55 -13.37 14.86
CA SER A 73 -4.66 -14.22 14.42
C SER A 73 -4.33 -15.08 13.21
N LEU A 74 -5.06 -16.19 13.06
CA LEU A 74 -4.90 -17.05 11.89
C LEU A 74 -5.55 -16.45 10.65
N PRO A 75 -4.84 -16.41 9.50
CA PRO A 75 -5.41 -15.93 8.26
C PRO A 75 -6.69 -16.66 7.83
N ALA A 76 -6.73 -17.98 8.00
CA ALA A 76 -7.80 -18.84 7.50
C ALA A 76 -9.09 -18.76 8.34
N THR A 77 -8.97 -18.63 9.66
CA THR A 77 -10.12 -18.75 10.59
C THR A 77 -10.41 -17.47 11.37
N GLY A 78 -9.46 -16.54 11.44
CA GLY A 78 -9.53 -15.39 12.33
C GLY A 78 -9.37 -15.74 13.82
N GLU A 79 -8.99 -16.97 14.16
CA GLU A 79 -8.69 -17.38 15.54
C GLU A 79 -7.63 -16.44 16.14
N ILE A 80 -7.96 -15.76 17.24
CA ILE A 80 -6.97 -15.04 18.06
C ILE A 80 -6.11 -16.08 18.78
N LEU A 81 -4.79 -15.93 18.70
CA LEU A 81 -3.88 -16.95 19.18
C LEU A 81 -3.64 -16.85 20.69
N SER A 82 -3.47 -18.02 21.32
CA SER A 82 -2.86 -18.16 22.63
C SER A 82 -1.38 -18.54 22.46
N ARG A 83 -0.60 -18.55 23.55
CA ARG A 83 0.78 -19.08 23.50
C ARG A 83 0.82 -20.50 22.91
N GLU A 84 -0.11 -21.34 23.34
CA GLU A 84 -0.18 -22.74 22.90
C GLU A 84 -0.47 -22.84 21.40
N SER A 85 -1.51 -22.15 20.92
CA SER A 85 -1.85 -22.20 19.51
C SER A 85 -0.80 -21.52 18.64
N PHE A 86 -0.20 -20.41 19.09
CA PHE A 86 0.94 -19.79 18.43
C PHE A 86 2.13 -20.75 18.29
N GLY A 87 2.51 -21.47 19.35
CA GLY A 87 3.59 -22.46 19.28
C GLY A 87 3.31 -23.62 18.33
N ARG A 88 2.04 -24.07 18.28
CA ARG A 88 1.60 -25.12 17.35
C ARG A 88 1.70 -24.68 15.88
N TYR A 89 1.17 -23.51 15.53
CA TYR A 89 1.24 -22.99 14.15
C TYR A 89 2.65 -22.52 13.78
N ARG A 90 3.37 -21.98 14.77
CA ARG A 90 4.83 -22.05 14.98
C ARG A 90 5.56 -23.06 14.12
N ALA A 91 5.40 -24.31 14.57
CA ALA A 91 6.06 -25.49 14.04
C ALA A 91 5.52 -25.93 12.68
N ALA A 92 4.25 -25.64 12.38
CA ALA A 92 3.63 -25.96 11.09
C ALA A 92 4.06 -25.01 9.96
N GLY A 93 4.48 -23.78 10.30
CA GLY A 93 4.83 -22.73 9.34
C GLY A 93 3.63 -21.96 8.80
N GLY A 94 3.85 -21.15 7.76
CA GLY A 94 2.83 -20.28 7.16
C GLY A 94 2.89 -18.83 7.65
N LEU A 95 1.79 -18.09 7.44
CA LEU A 95 1.66 -16.69 7.86
C LEU A 95 0.75 -16.55 9.08
N VAL A 96 1.05 -15.55 9.90
CA VAL A 96 0.22 -15.05 10.99
C VAL A 96 -0.20 -13.62 10.69
N VAL A 97 -1.45 -13.27 10.97
CA VAL A 97 -1.93 -11.90 10.93
C VAL A 97 -1.48 -11.21 12.20
N VAL A 98 -0.94 -9.99 12.09
CA VAL A 98 -0.47 -9.20 13.23
C VAL A 98 -1.25 -7.90 13.25
N ALA A 99 -1.97 -7.62 14.34
CA ALA A 99 -2.59 -6.32 14.56
C ALA A 99 -1.50 -5.28 14.84
N LEU A 100 -1.35 -4.31 13.95
CA LEU A 100 -0.23 -3.35 13.98
C LEU A 100 -0.70 -1.90 14.13
N ASN A 101 -1.99 -1.65 14.06
CA ASN A 101 -2.57 -0.31 14.03
C ASN A 101 -4.06 -0.35 14.42
N THR A 102 -4.69 0.82 14.53
CA THR A 102 -6.13 0.97 14.75
C THR A 102 -6.79 1.72 13.60
N GLU A 103 -8.09 1.50 13.39
CA GLU A 103 -8.85 2.25 12.38
C GLU A 103 -8.86 3.75 12.70
N GLU A 104 -8.93 4.12 13.98
CA GLU A 104 -8.84 5.52 14.41
C GLU A 104 -7.53 6.19 13.95
N ASN A 105 -6.38 5.56 14.22
CA ASN A 105 -5.10 6.11 13.82
C ASN A 105 -4.95 6.12 12.28
N LEU A 106 -5.47 5.11 11.59
CA LEU A 106 -5.45 5.06 10.13
C LEU A 106 -6.31 6.17 9.50
N ARG A 107 -7.52 6.42 10.01
CA ARG A 107 -8.36 7.56 9.58
C ARG A 107 -7.63 8.88 9.79
N TRP A 108 -7.04 9.07 10.96
CA TRP A 108 -6.29 10.29 11.27
C TRP A 108 -5.09 10.48 10.33
N VAL A 109 -4.37 9.40 10.04
CA VAL A 109 -3.27 9.37 9.06
C VAL A 109 -3.75 9.79 7.68
N LEU A 110 -4.83 9.19 7.18
CA LEU A 110 -5.36 9.50 5.84
C LEU A 110 -5.82 10.96 5.77
N ALA A 111 -6.55 11.44 6.78
CA ALA A 111 -7.05 12.80 6.84
C ALA A 111 -5.94 13.86 6.98
N SER A 112 -4.89 13.58 7.74
CA SER A 112 -3.92 14.60 8.20
C SER A 112 -2.62 14.63 7.39
N SER A 113 -2.42 13.72 6.45
CA SER A 113 -1.17 13.56 5.71
C SER A 113 -1.42 13.39 4.23
N PRO A 114 -0.68 14.06 3.34
CA PRO A 114 -0.84 13.86 1.91
C PRO A 114 -0.19 12.56 1.41
N ALA A 115 0.15 11.59 2.27
CA ALA A 115 0.89 10.37 1.96
C ALA A 115 0.43 9.68 0.66
N VAL A 116 1.38 9.08 -0.06
CA VAL A 116 1.04 8.27 -1.25
C VAL A 116 0.36 6.97 -0.80
N ILE A 117 -0.69 6.54 -1.50
CA ILE A 117 -1.33 5.26 -1.22
C ILE A 117 -0.53 4.17 -1.92
N VAL A 118 -0.06 3.19 -1.16
CA VAL A 118 0.80 2.13 -1.67
C VAL A 118 0.19 0.75 -1.38
N SER A 119 0.11 -0.08 -2.41
CA SER A 119 -0.02 -1.52 -2.22
C SER A 119 1.37 -2.14 -2.16
N PHE A 120 1.55 -3.08 -1.23
CA PHE A 120 2.75 -3.89 -1.13
C PHE A 120 2.35 -5.25 -0.60
N GLY A 121 2.92 -6.32 -1.10
CA GLY A 121 2.63 -7.63 -0.58
C GLY A 121 3.54 -8.64 -1.23
N GLU A 122 3.79 -9.72 -0.49
CA GLU A 122 4.44 -10.88 -1.03
C GLU A 122 3.39 -11.97 -1.18
N LEU A 123 3.40 -12.64 -2.33
CA LEU A 123 2.63 -13.86 -2.55
C LEU A 123 3.59 -15.03 -2.44
N ARG A 124 3.40 -15.88 -1.42
CA ARG A 124 4.14 -17.12 -1.25
C ARG A 124 3.15 -18.26 -1.10
N ASP A 125 3.25 -19.26 -1.99
CA ASP A 125 2.47 -20.49 -1.93
C ASP A 125 0.94 -20.25 -1.80
N GLY A 126 0.43 -19.24 -2.50
CA GLY A 126 -1.00 -18.87 -2.48
C GLY A 126 -1.44 -18.03 -1.27
N VAL A 127 -0.55 -17.76 -0.32
CA VAL A 127 -0.81 -16.92 0.86
C VAL A 127 -0.22 -15.53 0.64
N ALA A 128 -1.02 -14.51 0.91
CA ALA A 128 -0.62 -13.11 0.81
C ALA A 128 -1.42 -12.25 1.79
N HIS A 129 -1.02 -10.99 1.91
CA HIS A 129 -1.82 -9.99 2.60
C HIS A 129 -2.93 -9.44 1.66
N PRO A 130 -4.19 -9.25 2.11
CA PRO A 130 -5.30 -8.77 1.25
C PRO A 130 -5.04 -7.43 0.56
N ARG A 131 -4.21 -6.57 1.18
CA ARG A 131 -3.67 -5.34 0.58
C ARG A 131 -3.05 -5.51 -0.82
N LEU A 132 -2.63 -6.70 -1.22
CA LEU A 132 -2.12 -6.96 -2.57
C LEU A 132 -3.20 -6.74 -3.64
N ALA A 133 -4.44 -7.16 -3.39
CA ALA A 133 -5.56 -7.01 -4.32
C ALA A 133 -6.52 -5.87 -3.92
N GLY A 134 -6.61 -5.52 -2.64
CA GLY A 134 -7.67 -4.66 -2.11
C GLY A 134 -7.34 -3.18 -1.93
N THR A 135 -6.07 -2.78 -1.82
CA THR A 135 -5.65 -1.44 -1.33
C THR A 135 -6.42 -0.27 -1.94
N TYR A 136 -6.43 -0.14 -3.27
CA TYR A 136 -7.03 1.03 -3.92
C TYR A 136 -8.56 1.03 -3.81
N ALA A 137 -9.18 -0.14 -3.94
CA ALA A 137 -10.62 -0.30 -3.78
C ALA A 137 -11.08 -0.05 -2.35
N ARG A 138 -10.28 -0.43 -1.34
CA ARG A 138 -10.54 -0.11 0.07
C ARG A 138 -10.53 1.39 0.32
N VAL A 139 -9.54 2.11 -0.22
CA VAL A 139 -9.51 3.58 -0.12
C VAL A 139 -10.75 4.21 -0.75
N LEU A 140 -11.10 3.81 -1.97
CA LEU A 140 -12.22 4.41 -2.70
C LEU A 140 -13.60 4.03 -2.13
N GLY A 141 -13.78 2.77 -1.71
CA GLY A 141 -15.04 2.29 -1.16
C GLY A 141 -15.23 2.67 0.30
N HIS A 142 -14.27 2.32 1.14
CA HIS A 142 -14.39 2.49 2.58
C HIS A 142 -14.05 3.92 3.01
N TYR A 143 -12.84 4.40 2.74
CA TYR A 143 -12.38 5.69 3.27
C TYR A 143 -12.89 6.92 2.50
N VAL A 144 -13.30 6.77 1.23
CA VAL A 144 -13.90 7.86 0.44
C VAL A 144 -15.43 7.81 0.49
N ARG A 145 -16.06 6.71 0.03
CA ARG A 145 -17.53 6.65 -0.06
C ARG A 145 -18.19 6.47 1.30
N GLU A 146 -17.77 5.48 2.09
CA GLU A 146 -18.50 5.10 3.32
C GLU A 146 -18.18 6.03 4.50
N GLU A 147 -16.90 6.31 4.74
CA GLU A 147 -16.49 7.10 5.91
C GLU A 147 -16.25 8.59 5.61
N GLY A 148 -16.06 8.97 4.34
CA GLY A 148 -15.81 10.37 3.96
C GLY A 148 -14.51 10.97 4.51
N VAL A 149 -13.54 10.13 4.89
CA VAL A 149 -12.23 10.55 5.43
C VAL A 149 -11.40 11.27 4.37
N LEU A 150 -11.54 10.86 3.11
CA LEU A 150 -10.89 11.49 1.95
C LEU A 150 -11.93 11.92 0.93
N THR A 151 -11.67 13.03 0.24
CA THR A 151 -12.41 13.31 -1.01
C THR A 151 -11.93 12.38 -2.12
N LEU A 152 -12.81 12.07 -3.08
CA LEU A 152 -12.46 11.25 -4.23
C LEU A 152 -11.23 11.80 -4.98
N MET A 153 -11.19 13.11 -5.21
CA MET A 153 -10.09 13.72 -5.96
C MET A 153 -8.76 13.69 -5.22
N ASP A 154 -8.77 13.82 -3.89
CA ASP A 154 -7.56 13.67 -3.08
C ASP A 154 -7.06 12.22 -3.09
N ALA A 155 -7.96 11.25 -2.90
CA ALA A 155 -7.61 9.83 -3.01
C ALA A 155 -7.01 9.50 -4.38
N LEU A 156 -7.66 9.92 -5.48
CA LEU A 156 -7.17 9.72 -6.85
C LEU A 156 -5.79 10.36 -7.05
N ARG A 157 -5.57 11.59 -6.55
CA ARG A 157 -4.28 12.27 -6.63
C ARG A 157 -3.17 11.48 -5.92
N ARG A 158 -3.44 10.91 -4.74
CA ARG A 158 -2.47 10.15 -3.94
C ARG A 158 -2.12 8.77 -4.52
N MET A 159 -2.98 8.20 -5.36
CA MET A 159 -2.74 6.92 -6.05
C MET A 159 -2.28 7.04 -7.52
N THR A 160 -2.39 8.23 -8.14
CA THR A 160 -2.02 8.45 -9.55
C THR A 160 -0.97 9.55 -9.74
N LEU A 161 -1.39 10.81 -9.63
CA LEU A 161 -0.60 11.98 -9.98
C LEU A 161 0.60 12.16 -9.06
N LYS A 162 0.44 11.98 -7.74
CA LYS A 162 1.50 12.23 -6.77
C LYS A 162 2.68 11.24 -6.94
N PRO A 163 2.46 9.91 -7.07
CA PRO A 163 3.54 8.98 -7.46
C PRO A 163 4.20 9.36 -8.79
N ALA A 164 3.44 9.80 -9.79
CA ALA A 164 4.00 10.21 -11.08
C ALA A 164 4.90 11.44 -10.99
N GLN A 165 4.44 12.50 -10.31
CA GLN A 165 5.21 13.72 -10.04
C GLN A 165 6.50 13.43 -9.29
N ARG A 166 6.47 12.45 -8.39
CA ARG A 166 7.65 12.07 -7.61
C ARG A 166 8.76 11.51 -8.50
N LEU A 167 8.40 10.65 -9.44
CA LEU A 167 9.33 9.93 -10.28
C LEU A 167 9.75 10.69 -11.55
N GLU A 168 8.98 11.69 -11.99
CA GLU A 168 9.20 12.35 -13.29
C GLU A 168 10.49 13.15 -13.45
N ALA A 169 11.13 13.55 -12.34
CA ALA A 169 12.46 14.14 -12.40
C ALA A 169 13.53 13.09 -12.74
N ARG A 170 13.33 11.84 -12.29
CA ARG A 170 14.27 10.74 -12.51
C ARG A 170 14.00 9.99 -13.82
N ALA A 171 12.72 9.75 -14.10
CA ALA A 171 12.23 9.05 -15.28
C ALA A 171 11.29 9.97 -16.08
N PRO A 172 11.79 10.68 -17.11
CA PRO A 172 11.01 11.64 -17.90
C PRO A 172 9.66 11.14 -18.42
N ALA A 173 9.54 9.85 -18.73
CA ALA A 173 8.29 9.24 -19.19
C ALA A 173 7.15 9.32 -18.16
N MET A 174 7.46 9.44 -16.86
CA MET A 174 6.43 9.62 -15.81
C MET A 174 5.67 10.95 -15.93
N ARG A 175 6.16 11.93 -16.71
CA ARG A 175 5.41 13.17 -17.02
C ARG A 175 4.10 12.90 -17.78
N ASN A 176 4.02 11.75 -18.46
CA ASN A 176 2.84 11.31 -19.20
C ASN A 176 1.99 10.30 -18.42
N LYS A 177 2.37 9.94 -17.20
CA LYS A 177 1.64 8.99 -16.34
C LYS A 177 0.77 9.70 -15.29
N GLY A 178 -0.25 9.00 -14.79
CA GLY A 178 -1.08 9.43 -13.66
C GLY A 178 -1.93 10.68 -13.91
N ARG A 179 -2.26 10.98 -15.17
CA ARG A 179 -2.97 12.19 -15.61
C ARG A 179 -3.94 11.87 -16.74
N ILE A 180 -5.11 12.49 -16.74
CA ILE A 180 -6.05 12.47 -17.87
C ILE A 180 -5.89 13.77 -18.66
N ARG A 181 -5.11 13.72 -19.75
CA ARG A 181 -4.90 14.85 -20.67
C ARG A 181 -4.46 14.36 -22.04
N VAL A 182 -4.68 15.17 -23.08
CA VAL A 182 -4.15 14.89 -24.42
C VAL A 182 -2.62 14.76 -24.37
N GLY A 183 -2.09 13.70 -24.99
CA GLY A 183 -0.67 13.37 -25.04
C GLY A 183 -0.12 12.63 -23.81
N ALA A 184 -0.96 12.33 -22.81
CA ALA A 184 -0.62 11.38 -21.75
C ALA A 184 -0.90 9.93 -22.20
N ASP A 185 -0.25 8.97 -21.54
CA ASP A 185 -0.45 7.55 -21.83
C ASP A 185 -1.86 7.14 -21.39
N ALA A 186 -2.52 6.29 -22.17
CA ALA A 186 -3.90 5.85 -21.90
C ALA A 186 -3.96 4.73 -20.84
N ASP A 187 -3.40 5.02 -19.66
CA ASP A 187 -3.52 4.20 -18.45
C ASP A 187 -4.74 4.66 -17.65
N ILE A 188 -5.88 4.00 -17.85
CA ILE A 188 -7.19 4.47 -17.41
C ILE A 188 -7.92 3.35 -16.68
N THR A 189 -8.42 3.65 -15.48
CA THR A 189 -9.32 2.76 -14.74
C THR A 189 -10.72 3.35 -14.73
N ILE A 190 -11.70 2.58 -15.20
CA ILE A 190 -13.12 2.90 -15.14
C ILE A 190 -13.73 2.05 -14.03
N PHE A 191 -14.32 2.70 -13.04
CA PHE A 191 -14.94 2.04 -11.90
C PHE A 191 -16.23 2.75 -11.49
N ASP A 192 -17.12 2.01 -10.84
CA ASP A 192 -18.36 2.51 -10.28
C ASP A 192 -18.14 2.95 -8.82
N THR A 193 -18.34 4.24 -8.56
CA THR A 193 -18.17 4.84 -7.23
C THR A 193 -19.15 4.28 -6.21
N ALA A 194 -20.33 3.82 -6.62
CA ALA A 194 -21.34 3.25 -5.73
C ALA A 194 -20.98 1.83 -5.26
N THR A 195 -20.20 1.08 -6.03
CA THR A 195 -19.95 -0.36 -5.79
C THR A 195 -18.49 -0.73 -5.56
N ILE A 196 -17.54 0.19 -5.80
CA ILE A 196 -16.10 -0.04 -5.57
C ILE A 196 -15.84 -0.46 -4.11
N LEU A 197 -15.22 -1.63 -3.91
CA LEU A 197 -14.92 -2.15 -2.57
C LEU A 197 -13.85 -3.25 -2.65
N ASP A 198 -12.97 -3.33 -1.67
CA ASP A 198 -12.08 -4.48 -1.53
C ASP A 198 -12.84 -5.72 -1.06
N ARG A 199 -12.54 -6.87 -1.67
CA ARG A 199 -13.13 -8.16 -1.28
C ARG A 199 -12.09 -9.14 -0.73
N ALA A 200 -10.82 -8.79 -0.88
CA ALA A 200 -9.72 -9.60 -0.40
C ALA A 200 -9.74 -9.68 1.12
N THR A 201 -9.64 -10.88 1.65
CA THR A 201 -9.53 -11.16 3.09
C THR A 201 -8.20 -11.85 3.37
N TYR A 202 -7.84 -12.08 4.63
CA TYR A 202 -6.66 -12.89 4.93
C TYR A 202 -6.79 -14.35 4.48
N ALA A 203 -8.01 -14.88 4.46
CA ALA A 203 -8.31 -16.22 3.94
C ALA A 203 -8.32 -16.28 2.41
N GLU A 204 -8.78 -15.22 1.75
CA GLU A 204 -8.85 -15.10 0.29
C GLU A 204 -8.12 -13.82 -0.20
N PRO A 205 -6.78 -13.77 -0.11
CA PRO A 205 -6.03 -12.51 -0.24
C PRO A 205 -5.90 -11.98 -1.67
N LEU A 206 -6.19 -12.82 -2.66
CA LEU A 206 -6.16 -12.45 -4.09
C LEU A 206 -7.55 -12.22 -4.67
N ARG A 207 -8.61 -12.21 -3.84
CA ARG A 207 -9.97 -12.02 -4.33
C ARG A 207 -10.11 -10.65 -5.00
N PRO A 208 -10.53 -10.57 -6.28
CA PRO A 208 -10.64 -9.30 -6.98
C PRO A 208 -11.61 -8.32 -6.31
N SER A 209 -11.26 -7.04 -6.35
CA SER A 209 -12.14 -5.94 -5.91
C SER A 209 -13.44 -5.90 -6.71
N ALA A 210 -14.51 -5.39 -6.09
CA ALA A 210 -15.76 -5.07 -6.78
C ALA A 210 -15.67 -3.69 -7.46
N GLY A 211 -16.57 -3.42 -8.41
CA GLY A 211 -16.80 -2.08 -8.98
C GLY A 211 -15.78 -1.62 -10.03
N ILE A 212 -14.66 -2.32 -10.25
CA ILE A 212 -13.76 -2.04 -11.38
C ILE A 212 -14.35 -2.65 -12.66
N ARG A 213 -14.67 -1.80 -13.65
CA ARG A 213 -15.32 -2.24 -14.88
C ARG A 213 -14.33 -2.43 -16.02
N HIS A 214 -13.47 -1.44 -16.25
CA HIS A 214 -12.45 -1.51 -17.30
C HIS A 214 -11.12 -1.00 -16.78
N VAL A 215 -10.03 -1.59 -17.24
CA VAL A 215 -8.68 -1.11 -17.04
C VAL A 215 -7.97 -1.13 -18.38
N LEU A 216 -7.43 0.02 -18.75
CA LEU A 216 -6.62 0.21 -19.94
C LEU A 216 -5.18 0.44 -19.50
N VAL A 217 -4.24 -0.18 -20.20
CA VAL A 217 -2.81 0.07 -20.08
C VAL A 217 -2.29 0.38 -21.47
N ASP A 218 -1.74 1.58 -21.64
CA ASP A 218 -1.32 2.10 -22.95
C ASP A 218 -2.45 2.00 -24.02
N GLY A 219 -3.69 2.22 -23.59
CA GLY A 219 -4.88 2.17 -24.46
C GLY A 219 -5.42 0.77 -24.76
N VAL A 220 -4.77 -0.29 -24.30
CA VAL A 220 -5.22 -1.69 -24.48
C VAL A 220 -6.02 -2.13 -23.26
N LEU A 221 -7.21 -2.68 -23.48
CA LEU A 221 -8.06 -3.24 -22.42
C LEU A 221 -7.42 -4.49 -21.81
N VAL A 222 -6.92 -4.36 -20.59
CA VAL A 222 -6.43 -5.48 -19.77
C VAL A 222 -7.52 -6.02 -18.84
N VAL A 223 -8.54 -5.22 -18.52
CA VAL A 223 -9.78 -5.65 -17.88
C VAL A 223 -10.96 -5.12 -18.69
N SER A 224 -11.91 -5.98 -19.04
CA SER A 224 -13.15 -5.60 -19.72
C SER A 224 -14.36 -6.22 -19.04
N ASP A 225 -15.37 -5.38 -18.74
CA ASP A 225 -16.59 -5.78 -18.04
C ASP A 225 -16.31 -6.59 -16.76
N GLY A 226 -15.29 -6.15 -16.01
CA GLY A 226 -14.85 -6.78 -14.77
C GLY A 226 -14.07 -8.09 -14.94
N GLN A 227 -13.78 -8.52 -16.18
CA GLN A 227 -13.01 -9.73 -16.47
C GLN A 227 -11.58 -9.38 -16.90
N LEU A 228 -10.61 -10.07 -16.31
CA LEU A 228 -9.19 -9.95 -16.69
C LEU A 228 -8.96 -10.59 -18.06
N ASN A 229 -8.29 -9.87 -18.95
CA ASN A 229 -7.82 -10.40 -20.22
C ASN A 229 -6.37 -10.90 -20.08
N ASN A 230 -6.18 -12.22 -20.10
CA ASN A 230 -4.86 -12.85 -19.93
C ASN A 230 -4.03 -12.89 -21.22
N ASP A 231 -4.61 -12.52 -22.37
CA ASP A 231 -3.94 -12.62 -23.67
C ASP A 231 -3.15 -11.34 -24.02
N VAL A 232 -3.19 -10.32 -23.16
CA VAL A 232 -2.56 -9.02 -23.40
C VAL A 232 -1.66 -8.60 -22.23
N ALA A 233 -0.47 -8.10 -22.58
CA ALA A 233 0.48 -7.53 -21.64
C ALA A 233 1.12 -6.27 -22.23
N PRO A 234 0.36 -5.18 -22.42
CA PRO A 234 0.80 -3.97 -23.13
C PRO A 234 1.82 -3.12 -22.34
N GLY A 235 2.09 -3.49 -21.08
CA GLY A 235 2.96 -2.73 -20.19
C GLY A 235 4.36 -2.50 -20.77
N ARG A 236 4.82 -1.25 -20.70
CA ARG A 236 6.16 -0.84 -21.14
C ARG A 236 7.03 -0.47 -19.93
N PRO A 237 8.32 -0.84 -19.93
CA PRO A 237 9.22 -0.43 -18.86
C PRO A 237 9.42 1.08 -18.88
N ILE A 238 9.29 1.71 -17.72
CA ILE A 238 9.65 3.11 -17.51
C ILE A 238 11.11 3.17 -17.12
N ARG A 239 11.94 3.71 -17.99
CA ARG A 239 13.40 3.73 -17.84
C ARG A 239 13.91 5.10 -17.42
N ALA A 240 14.99 5.08 -16.66
CA ALA A 240 15.73 6.26 -16.26
C ALA A 240 17.21 6.04 -16.64
N PRO A 241 17.96 7.08 -17.08
CA PRO A 241 19.37 6.95 -17.41
C PRO A 241 20.14 6.37 -16.21
N MET A 242 21.07 5.45 -16.41
CA MET A 242 21.94 5.01 -15.32
C MET A 242 22.79 6.21 -14.88
N GLN A 243 22.77 6.54 -13.59
CA GLN A 243 23.71 7.49 -13.01
C GLN A 243 24.86 6.68 -12.46
N GLU A 244 26.09 6.96 -12.89
CA GLU A 244 27.25 6.39 -12.23
C GLU A 244 27.27 6.88 -10.77
N PRO A 245 27.65 6.03 -9.80
CA PRO A 245 27.80 6.47 -8.43
C PRO A 245 28.79 7.64 -8.39
N THR A 246 28.34 8.81 -7.97
CA THR A 246 29.24 9.88 -7.56
C THR A 246 30.07 9.35 -6.39
N ARG A 247 31.39 9.29 -6.58
CA ARG A 247 32.36 8.87 -5.56
C ARG A 247 32.50 9.91 -4.46
#